data_AF-A0A6J3MGY5-F1
#
_entry.id   AF-A0A6J3MGY5-F1
#
_cell.length_a   1.000
_cell.length_b   1.000
_cell.length_c   1.000
_cell.angle_alpha   90.00
_cell.angle_beta   90.00
_cell.angle_gamma   90.00
#
_symmetry.space_group_name_H-M   'P 1'
#
loop_
_entity.id
_entity.type
_entity.pdbx_description
1 polymer ?
#
loop_
_entity_poly.entity_id
_entity_poly.type
_entity_poly.pdbx_seq_one_letter_code
_entity_poly.pdbx_strand_id
1 'polypeptide(L)'
;IKWTDLPLTFQQAITLTRRLGIEYIWIDSLCIIQENDVDWHNEAPRMERVYGNSYLNFAAMASTDGRGGLFRDRRPTSLSPATINAQSDRLKGRFGIVRQDFWQGNILDEPLYRRGWVFQERMLSPRLLHFGKDQVFWQCLSLSACETATEGLPSISLTGDERVELQLDDVWKMAVKSYTCTNLTYSKDRLMALSGIANVMAEALNERYIAGL
;
A
#
# COMPACT_ATOMS: atom_id res chain seq x y z
N ILE A 1 7.77 -18.91 19.66
CA ILE A 1 8.30 -17.54 19.91
C ILE A 1 7.48 -16.94 21.05
N LYS A 2 8.08 -16.35 22.08
CA LYS A 2 7.29 -15.70 23.14
C LYS A 2 6.70 -14.39 22.61
N TRP A 3 5.53 -14.01 23.10
CA TRP A 3 4.84 -12.79 22.65
C TRP A 3 5.70 -11.52 22.79
N THR A 4 6.43 -11.41 23.90
CA THR A 4 7.32 -10.29 24.21
C THR A 4 8.53 -10.18 23.29
N ASP A 5 8.89 -11.27 22.63
CA ASP A 5 10.06 -11.32 21.74
C ASP A 5 9.70 -10.87 20.33
N LEU A 6 8.40 -10.79 20.00
CA LEU A 6 7.94 -10.29 18.71
C LEU A 6 8.11 -8.76 18.65
N PRO A 7 8.54 -8.21 17.50
CA PRO A 7 8.52 -6.77 17.27
C PRO A 7 7.14 -6.17 17.54
N LEU A 8 7.08 -4.93 18.05
CA LEU A 8 5.82 -4.28 18.41
C LEU A 8 4.85 -4.20 17.23
N THR A 9 5.34 -3.96 16.01
CA THR A 9 4.53 -3.96 14.80
C THR A 9 3.83 -5.31 14.58
N PHE A 10 4.51 -6.43 14.86
CA PHE A 10 3.91 -7.76 14.71
C PHE A 10 2.88 -8.01 15.81
N GLN A 11 3.19 -7.64 17.05
CA GLN A 11 2.24 -7.75 18.16
C GLN A 11 0.94 -6.98 17.89
N GLN A 12 1.06 -5.74 17.42
CA GLN A 12 -0.10 -4.90 17.11
C GLN A 12 -0.84 -5.39 15.86
N ALA A 13 -0.13 -5.85 14.82
CA ALA A 13 -0.75 -6.46 13.65
C ALA A 13 -1.56 -7.70 14.02
N ILE A 14 -0.99 -8.65 14.77
CA ILE A 14 -1.69 -9.85 15.25
C ILE A 14 -2.91 -9.46 16.09
N THR A 15 -2.76 -8.50 17.01
CA THR A 15 -3.86 -8.02 17.85
C THR A 15 -5.00 -7.44 17.00
N LEU A 16 -4.66 -6.63 15.99
CA LEU A 16 -5.63 -6.05 15.08
C LEU A 16 -6.34 -7.11 14.24
N THR A 17 -5.59 -8.07 13.67
CA THR A 17 -6.14 -9.20 12.91
C THR A 17 -7.21 -9.92 13.72
N ARG A 18 -6.92 -10.25 14.99
CA ARG A 18 -7.88 -10.91 15.88
C ARG A 18 -9.10 -10.04 16.20
N ARG A 19 -8.91 -8.73 16.42
CA ARG A 19 -10.03 -7.79 16.64
C ARG A 19 -10.93 -7.62 15.42
N LEU A 20 -10.40 -7.81 14.21
CA LEU A 20 -11.17 -7.82 12.97
C LEU A 20 -11.89 -9.16 12.73
N GLY A 21 -11.80 -10.13 13.65
CA GLY A 21 -12.40 -11.45 13.50
C GLY A 21 -11.67 -12.35 12.50
N ILE A 22 -10.45 -11.99 12.10
CA ILE A 22 -9.62 -12.78 11.18
C ILE A 22 -8.73 -13.70 12.00
N GLU A 23 -8.63 -14.96 11.58
CA GLU A 23 -7.89 -15.99 12.33
C GLU A 23 -6.39 -15.98 12.02
N TYR A 24 -6.01 -15.72 10.78
CA TYR A 24 -4.63 -15.88 10.31
C TYR A 24 -4.03 -14.55 9.86
N ILE A 25 -2.73 -14.40 10.12
CA ILE A 25 -1.89 -13.34 9.58
C ILE A 25 -0.62 -13.99 9.04
N TRP A 26 -0.21 -13.56 7.86
CA TRP A 26 1.07 -13.94 7.28
C TRP A 26 2.06 -12.79 7.48
N ILE A 27 3.25 -13.12 7.96
CA ILE A 27 4.36 -12.18 8.15
C ILE A 27 5.61 -12.91 7.63
N ASP A 28 6.23 -12.38 6.58
CA ASP A 28 7.36 -12.97 5.87
C ASP A 28 8.45 -13.55 6.79
N SER A 29 8.90 -12.78 7.76
CA SER A 29 9.93 -13.15 8.73
C SER A 29 9.51 -14.21 9.74
N LEU A 30 8.21 -14.51 9.86
CA LEU A 30 7.67 -15.61 10.68
C LEU A 30 7.25 -16.82 9.86
N CYS A 31 6.85 -16.61 8.61
CA CYS A 31 6.27 -17.64 7.74
C CYS A 31 7.26 -18.21 6.73
N ILE A 32 8.39 -17.54 6.48
CA ILE A 32 9.50 -18.02 5.65
C ILE A 32 10.70 -18.31 6.55
N ILE A 33 11.32 -19.47 6.37
CA ILE A 33 12.51 -19.88 7.12
C ILE A 33 13.72 -19.13 6.54
N GLN A 34 14.12 -18.05 7.22
CA GLN A 34 15.12 -17.09 6.73
C GLN A 34 16.51 -17.69 6.43
N GLU A 35 16.90 -18.73 7.17
CA GLU A 35 18.23 -19.40 7.03
C GLU A 35 18.17 -20.67 6.17
N ASN A 36 17.08 -20.87 5.42
CA ASN A 36 16.91 -22.01 4.54
C ASN A 36 16.71 -21.54 3.10
N ASP A 37 17.77 -21.62 2.30
CA ASP A 37 17.72 -21.22 0.89
C ASP A 37 16.64 -21.97 0.11
N VAL A 38 16.41 -23.25 0.40
CA VAL A 38 15.38 -24.05 -0.30
C VAL A 38 13.99 -23.52 0.01
N ASP A 39 13.70 -23.24 1.28
CA ASP A 39 12.42 -22.67 1.69
C ASP A 39 12.21 -21.28 1.09
N TRP A 40 13.25 -20.44 1.14
CA TRP A 40 13.20 -19.11 0.55
C TRP A 40 12.94 -19.13 -0.95
N HIS A 41 13.59 -20.03 -1.71
CA HIS A 41 13.34 -20.18 -3.15
C HIS A 41 11.93 -20.72 -3.47
N ASN A 42 11.29 -21.43 -2.53
CA ASN A 42 9.92 -21.90 -2.69
C ASN A 42 8.89 -20.83 -2.33
N GLU A 43 9.14 -20.04 -1.28
CA GLU A 43 8.18 -19.10 -0.73
C GLU A 43 8.28 -17.69 -1.33
N ALA A 44 9.48 -17.20 -1.64
CA ALA A 44 9.66 -15.85 -2.21
C ALA A 44 8.88 -15.65 -3.53
N PRO A 45 8.90 -16.60 -4.50
CA PRO A 45 8.08 -16.49 -5.71
C PRO A 45 6.58 -16.54 -5.43
N ARG A 46 6.14 -17.09 -4.30
CA ARG A 46 4.72 -17.20 -3.93
C ARG A 46 4.20 -15.95 -3.22
N MET A 47 5.05 -15.03 -2.81
CA MET A 47 4.65 -13.79 -2.12
C MET A 47 3.61 -13.01 -2.93
N GLU A 48 3.68 -13.06 -4.27
CA GLU A 48 2.68 -12.46 -5.15
C GLU A 48 1.27 -12.99 -4.88
N ARG A 49 1.13 -14.30 -4.66
CA ARG A 49 -0.16 -14.96 -4.37
C ARG A 49 -0.59 -14.71 -2.94
N VAL A 50 0.34 -14.67 -2.00
CA VAL A 50 0.03 -14.37 -0.60
C VAL A 50 -0.56 -12.96 -0.47
N TYR A 51 0.14 -11.95 -0.99
CA TYR A 51 -0.34 -10.57 -0.94
C TYR A 51 -1.53 -10.32 -1.87
N GLY A 52 -1.57 -10.97 -3.04
CA GLY A 52 -2.64 -10.87 -4.03
C GLY A 52 -3.97 -11.50 -3.64
N ASN A 53 -3.94 -12.53 -2.79
CA ASN A 53 -5.14 -13.25 -2.34
C ASN A 53 -5.45 -13.05 -0.86
N SER A 54 -4.74 -12.18 -0.17
CA SER A 54 -5.02 -11.88 1.23
C SER A 54 -6.37 -11.15 1.37
N TYR A 55 -6.99 -11.32 2.54
CA TYR A 55 -8.21 -10.58 2.85
C TYR A 55 -7.94 -9.08 2.99
N LEU A 56 -6.87 -8.73 3.72
CA LEU A 56 -6.48 -7.35 4.05
C LEU A 56 -5.01 -7.30 4.43
N ASN A 57 -4.29 -6.33 3.87
CA ASN A 57 -2.89 -6.06 4.21
C ASN A 57 -2.75 -4.84 5.11
N PHE A 58 -1.69 -4.80 5.91
CA PHE A 58 -1.36 -3.68 6.80
C PHE A 58 -0.01 -3.07 6.41
N ALA A 59 0.03 -1.76 6.25
CA ALA A 59 1.26 -1.01 6.02
C ALA A 59 1.57 -0.12 7.23
N ALA A 60 2.65 -0.41 7.94
CA ALA A 60 3.11 0.36 9.11
C ALA A 60 3.91 1.62 8.71
N MET A 61 3.32 2.52 7.93
CA MET A 61 4.05 3.64 7.30
C MET A 61 4.73 4.57 8.31
N ALA A 62 4.09 4.84 9.44
CA ALA A 62 4.62 5.72 10.48
C ALA A 62 5.82 5.13 11.25
N SER A 63 6.23 3.90 10.95
CA SER A 63 7.30 3.18 11.63
C SER A 63 8.46 2.92 10.69
N THR A 64 9.67 3.27 11.12
CA THR A 64 10.89 3.03 10.35
C THR A 64 11.31 1.56 10.34
N ASP A 65 10.89 0.80 11.36
CA ASP A 65 11.19 -0.63 11.51
C ASP A 65 10.06 -1.36 12.29
N GLY A 66 10.27 -2.65 12.58
CA GLY A 66 9.30 -3.49 13.29
C GLY A 66 9.05 -3.10 14.76
N ARG A 67 9.81 -2.17 15.34
CA ARG A 67 9.68 -1.75 16.74
C ARG A 67 8.70 -0.58 16.91
N GLY A 68 8.40 0.14 15.84
CA GLY A 68 7.58 1.35 15.91
C GLY A 68 6.08 1.09 16.12
N GLY A 69 5.56 -0.10 15.78
CA GLY A 69 4.13 -0.40 15.90
C GLY A 69 3.27 0.12 14.73
N LEU A 70 1.98 -0.16 14.79
CA LEU A 70 0.93 0.37 13.92
C LEU A 70 0.23 1.60 14.51
N PHE A 71 -0.02 1.60 15.82
CA PHE A 71 -0.88 2.61 16.44
C PHE A 71 -0.11 3.87 16.84
N ARG A 72 -0.79 5.01 16.79
CA ARG A 72 -0.25 6.33 17.14
C ARG A 72 -1.19 7.03 18.10
N ASP A 73 -0.64 7.56 19.18
CA ASP A 73 -1.36 8.49 20.05
C ASP A 73 -1.50 9.81 19.33
N ARG A 74 -2.74 10.16 19.01
CA ARG A 74 -3.10 11.33 18.22
C ARG A 74 -4.45 11.88 18.64
N ARG A 75 -4.67 13.15 18.35
CA ARG A 75 -5.96 13.81 18.60
C ARG A 75 -6.79 13.75 17.31
N PRO A 76 -7.93 13.04 17.27
CA PRO A 76 -8.76 12.96 16.06
C PRO A 76 -9.20 14.32 15.53
N THR A 77 -9.38 15.30 16.42
CA THR A 77 -9.72 16.69 16.06
C THR A 77 -8.67 17.39 15.21
N SER A 78 -7.42 16.93 15.21
CA SER A 78 -6.33 17.50 14.41
C SER A 78 -6.44 17.17 12.91
N LEU A 79 -7.37 16.29 12.51
CA LEU A 79 -7.59 15.86 11.13
C LEU A 79 -8.66 16.65 10.39
N SER A 80 -9.26 17.65 11.04
CA SER A 80 -10.27 18.49 10.40
C SER A 80 -9.63 19.30 9.25
N PRO A 81 -10.07 19.09 8.00
CA PRO A 81 -9.53 19.85 6.89
C PRO A 81 -9.95 21.31 7.05
N ALA A 82 -9.13 22.23 6.54
CA ALA A 82 -9.54 23.62 6.47
C ALA A 82 -10.82 23.72 5.64
N THR A 83 -11.84 24.42 6.13
CA THR A 83 -13.11 24.54 5.41
C THR A 83 -13.34 25.96 4.92
N ILE A 84 -13.85 26.09 3.70
CA ILE A 84 -14.32 27.36 3.14
C ILE A 84 -15.81 27.29 2.86
N ASN A 85 -16.49 28.41 3.05
CA ASN A 85 -17.85 28.59 2.56
C ASN A 85 -17.75 29.30 1.21
N ALA A 86 -18.20 28.65 0.14
CA ALA A 86 -18.27 29.26 -1.17
C ALA A 86 -19.72 29.62 -1.49
N GLN A 87 -19.91 30.84 -1.97
CA GLN A 87 -21.19 31.33 -2.45
C GLN A 87 -20.96 32.05 -3.78
N SER A 88 -21.01 31.28 -4.86
CA SER A 88 -20.93 31.77 -6.24
C SER A 88 -21.98 31.08 -7.11
N ASP A 89 -22.06 31.47 -8.38
CA ASP A 89 -22.96 30.83 -9.35
C ASP A 89 -22.56 29.37 -9.64
N ARG A 90 -21.28 29.00 -9.42
CA ARG A 90 -20.74 27.67 -9.71
C ARG A 90 -20.60 26.78 -8.49
N LEU A 91 -20.40 27.35 -7.31
CA LEU A 91 -20.16 26.62 -6.06
C LEU A 91 -20.98 27.25 -4.93
N LYS A 92 -21.86 26.46 -4.31
CA LYS A 92 -22.67 26.86 -3.15
C LYS A 92 -22.55 25.79 -2.07
N GLY A 93 -22.03 26.17 -0.91
CA GLY A 93 -21.93 25.28 0.25
C GLY A 93 -20.63 25.42 1.02
N ARG A 94 -20.42 24.50 1.97
CA ARG A 94 -19.18 24.36 2.75
C ARG A 94 -18.30 23.28 2.13
N PHE A 95 -17.06 23.61 1.85
CA PHE A 95 -16.10 22.73 1.18
C PHE A 95 -14.88 22.51 2.08
N GLY A 96 -14.35 21.29 2.08
CA GLY A 96 -13.04 20.99 2.66
C GLY A 96 -11.93 21.26 1.65
N ILE A 97 -10.85 21.90 2.09
CA ILE A 97 -9.65 22.11 1.29
C ILE A 97 -8.69 20.97 1.59
N VAL A 98 -8.29 20.27 0.53
CA VAL A 98 -7.25 19.26 0.56
C VAL A 98 -6.15 19.64 -0.42
N ARG A 99 -4.93 19.22 -0.12
CA ARG A 99 -3.82 19.35 -1.07
C ARG A 99 -4.09 18.51 -2.31
N GLN A 100 -3.68 18.99 -3.47
CA GLN A 100 -3.84 18.24 -4.71
C GLN A 100 -3.05 16.93 -4.71
N ASP A 101 -1.85 16.97 -4.15
CA ASP A 101 -0.94 15.84 -4.01
C ASP A 101 -1.15 15.09 -2.68
N PHE A 102 -2.33 15.17 -2.08
CA PHE A 102 -2.60 14.63 -0.75
C PHE A 102 -2.19 13.17 -0.60
N TRP A 103 -2.56 12.30 -1.54
CA TRP A 103 -2.18 10.89 -1.50
C TRP A 103 -0.66 10.69 -1.67
N GLN A 104 -0.04 11.43 -2.59
CA GLN A 104 1.40 11.35 -2.81
C GLN A 104 2.17 11.72 -1.53
N GLY A 105 1.88 12.90 -0.96
CA GLY A 105 2.61 13.43 0.18
C GLY A 105 2.36 12.74 1.52
N ASN A 106 1.21 12.07 1.70
CA ASN A 106 0.86 11.40 2.97
C ASN A 106 1.05 9.88 2.94
N ILE A 107 1.20 9.29 1.75
CA ILE A 107 1.34 7.84 1.58
C ILE A 107 2.58 7.55 0.76
N LEU A 108 2.59 7.94 -0.52
CA LEU A 108 3.60 7.46 -1.48
C LEU A 108 5.02 7.95 -1.19
N ASP A 109 5.16 9.11 -0.55
CA ASP A 109 6.44 9.67 -0.16
C ASP A 109 7.03 9.07 1.13
N GLU A 110 6.24 8.27 1.85
CA GLU A 110 6.65 7.62 3.10
C GLU A 110 7.82 6.65 2.87
N PRO A 111 8.79 6.56 3.80
CA PRO A 111 9.98 5.72 3.65
C PRO A 111 9.68 4.25 3.34
N LEU A 112 8.55 3.73 3.83
CA LEU A 112 8.12 2.36 3.61
C LEU A 112 8.01 2.01 2.11
N TYR A 113 7.43 2.90 1.29
CA TYR A 113 7.27 2.65 -0.16
C TYR A 113 8.51 2.90 -0.99
N ARG A 114 9.58 3.39 -0.38
CA ARG A 114 10.89 3.41 -1.01
C ARG A 114 11.56 2.04 -0.97
N ARG A 115 10.97 0.99 -0.38
CA ARG A 115 11.55 -0.35 -0.36
C ARG A 115 11.04 -1.16 -1.55
N GLY A 116 11.95 -1.75 -2.33
CA GLY A 116 11.57 -2.48 -3.55
C GLY A 116 10.59 -3.63 -3.33
N TRP A 117 10.82 -4.47 -2.32
CA TRP A 117 9.89 -5.58 -2.01
C TRP A 117 8.48 -5.08 -1.65
N VAL A 118 8.37 -3.97 -0.91
CA VAL A 118 7.09 -3.37 -0.51
C VAL A 118 6.25 -2.94 -1.72
N PHE A 119 6.89 -2.65 -2.86
CA PHE A 119 6.17 -2.31 -4.09
C PHE A 119 5.21 -3.43 -4.50
N GLN A 120 5.68 -4.69 -4.50
CA GLN A 120 4.84 -5.85 -4.78
C GLN A 120 3.75 -6.03 -3.73
N GLU A 121 4.09 -5.92 -2.45
CA GLU A 121 3.14 -6.09 -1.34
C GLU A 121 1.95 -5.13 -1.50
N ARG A 122 2.24 -3.86 -1.79
CA ARG A 122 1.21 -2.84 -1.98
C ARG A 122 0.42 -3.01 -3.26
N MET A 123 1.09 -3.18 -4.40
CA MET A 123 0.42 -3.21 -5.71
C MET A 123 -0.50 -4.42 -5.88
N LEU A 124 -0.17 -5.55 -5.26
CA LEU A 124 -0.97 -6.76 -5.35
C LEU A 124 -2.08 -6.83 -4.28
N SER A 125 -2.00 -6.04 -3.22
CA SER A 125 -3.00 -6.02 -2.15
C SER A 125 -4.41 -5.69 -2.70
N PRO A 126 -5.42 -6.57 -2.55
CA PRO A 126 -6.80 -6.23 -2.91
C PRO A 126 -7.38 -5.12 -2.03
N ARG A 127 -6.95 -5.12 -0.75
CA ARG A 127 -7.33 -4.17 0.31
C ARG A 127 -6.11 -3.91 1.19
N LEU A 128 -5.86 -2.65 1.50
CA LEU A 128 -4.70 -2.21 2.27
C LEU A 128 -5.10 -1.11 3.25
N LEU A 129 -4.79 -1.34 4.53
CA LEU A 129 -4.82 -0.32 5.57
C LEU A 129 -3.43 0.26 5.77
N HIS A 130 -3.31 1.55 5.56
CA HIS A 130 -2.09 2.30 5.77
C HIS A 130 -2.12 3.00 7.12
N PHE A 131 -1.22 2.60 8.02
CA PHE A 131 -1.06 3.22 9.34
C PHE A 131 -0.06 4.37 9.24
N GLY A 132 -0.58 5.54 8.87
CA GLY A 132 0.16 6.78 8.80
C GLY A 132 0.37 7.42 10.17
N LYS A 133 1.19 8.47 10.21
CA LYS A 133 1.51 9.21 11.44
C LYS A 133 0.27 9.88 12.03
N ASP A 134 -0.47 10.56 11.16
CA ASP A 134 -1.59 11.40 11.57
C ASP A 134 -2.94 10.71 11.41
N GLN A 135 -3.08 9.76 10.46
CA GLN A 135 -4.32 9.02 10.23
C GLN A 135 -4.12 7.66 9.58
N VAL A 136 -5.19 6.87 9.62
CA VAL A 136 -5.29 5.62 8.87
C VAL A 136 -5.89 5.90 7.50
N PHE A 137 -5.32 5.29 6.46
CA PHE A 137 -5.83 5.34 5.09
C PHE A 137 -6.28 3.96 4.65
N TRP A 138 -7.35 3.94 3.87
CA TRP A 138 -7.87 2.75 3.22
C TRP A 138 -7.59 2.82 1.72
N GLN A 139 -7.16 1.72 1.15
CA GLN A 139 -7.05 1.55 -0.30
C GLN A 139 -7.62 0.19 -0.70
N CYS A 140 -8.48 0.17 -1.70
CA CYS A 140 -8.85 -1.03 -2.45
C CYS A 140 -9.07 -0.68 -3.92
N LEU A 141 -9.47 -1.68 -4.72
CA LEU A 141 -9.71 -1.50 -6.16
C LEU A 141 -10.85 -0.51 -6.49
N SER A 142 -11.75 -0.23 -5.55
CA SER A 142 -12.90 0.66 -5.77
C SER A 142 -12.81 2.00 -5.04
N LEU A 143 -11.97 2.11 -4.01
CA LEU A 143 -11.98 3.25 -3.11
C LEU A 143 -10.61 3.49 -2.48
N SER A 144 -10.15 4.73 -2.55
CA SER A 144 -9.10 5.25 -1.68
C SER A 144 -9.74 6.25 -0.73
N ALA A 145 -9.61 6.04 0.58
CA ALA A 145 -10.27 6.83 1.61
C ALA A 145 -9.33 7.04 2.81
N CYS A 146 -9.70 7.94 3.70
CA CYS A 146 -9.00 8.12 4.98
C CYS A 146 -9.97 8.62 6.05
N GLU A 147 -9.50 8.76 7.29
CA GLU A 147 -10.34 9.25 8.38
C GLU A 147 -10.87 10.67 8.15
N THR A 148 -10.14 11.51 7.42
CA THR A 148 -10.61 12.83 6.99
C THR A 148 -11.67 12.76 5.88
N ALA A 149 -11.68 11.71 5.07
CA ALA A 149 -12.53 11.56 3.88
C ALA A 149 -12.97 10.09 3.73
N THR A 150 -13.95 9.69 4.54
CA THR A 150 -14.40 8.29 4.66
C THR A 150 -15.14 7.79 3.42
N GLU A 151 -15.82 8.67 2.71
CA GLU A 151 -16.58 8.37 1.48
C GLU A 151 -15.69 8.33 0.23
N GLY A 152 -14.38 8.47 0.40
CA GLY A 152 -13.42 8.51 -0.68
C GLY A 152 -12.69 9.85 -0.77
N LEU A 153 -11.45 9.76 -1.21
CA LEU A 153 -10.67 10.94 -1.55
C LEU A 153 -11.23 11.56 -2.83
N PRO A 154 -11.27 12.90 -2.89
CA PRO A 154 -11.72 13.57 -4.10
C PRO A 154 -10.83 13.14 -5.27
N SER A 155 -11.44 12.54 -6.29
CA SER A 155 -10.81 12.29 -7.57
C SER A 155 -10.47 13.63 -8.20
N ILE A 156 -9.21 14.05 -8.12
CA ILE A 156 -8.78 15.26 -8.82
C ILE A 156 -8.56 14.89 -10.28
N SER A 157 -9.65 14.79 -11.04
CA SER A 157 -9.58 14.85 -12.49
C SER A 157 -9.21 16.29 -12.86
N LEU A 158 -7.97 16.50 -13.28
CA LEU A 158 -7.48 17.79 -13.78
C LEU A 158 -7.98 18.12 -15.20
N THR A 159 -8.77 17.22 -15.78
CA THR A 159 -9.43 17.38 -17.06
C THR A 159 -10.89 17.00 -16.85
N GLY A 160 -11.82 17.88 -17.24
CA GLY A 160 -13.24 17.65 -17.07
C GLY A 160 -13.67 16.28 -17.60
N ASP A 161 -14.50 15.59 -16.81
CA ASP A 161 -15.41 14.47 -17.15
C ASP A 161 -14.95 13.30 -18.05
N GLU A 162 -13.69 13.21 -18.46
CA GLU A 162 -13.18 12.00 -19.10
C GLU A 162 -12.54 11.11 -18.05
N ARG A 163 -13.22 10.00 -17.73
CA ARG A 163 -12.55 8.83 -17.18
C ARG A 163 -11.45 8.46 -18.17
N VAL A 164 -10.21 8.81 -17.85
CA VAL A 164 -9.06 8.34 -18.63
C VAL A 164 -8.99 6.84 -18.42
N GLU A 165 -9.49 6.10 -19.41
CA GLU A 165 -9.37 4.65 -19.46
C GLU A 165 -7.90 4.34 -19.75
N LEU A 166 -7.11 4.19 -18.69
CA LEU A 166 -5.69 3.86 -18.80
C LEU A 166 -5.58 2.50 -19.49
N GLN A 167 -4.85 2.46 -20.59
CA GLN A 167 -4.49 1.21 -21.24
C GLN A 167 -3.56 0.41 -20.31
N LEU A 168 -3.67 -0.93 -20.33
CA LEU A 168 -2.82 -1.80 -19.51
C LEU A 168 -1.32 -1.53 -19.71
N ASP A 169 -0.91 -1.17 -20.93
CA ASP A 169 0.47 -0.77 -21.23
C ASP A 169 0.93 0.47 -20.45
N ASP A 170 0.04 1.45 -20.27
CA ASP A 170 0.36 2.66 -19.51
C ASP A 170 0.46 2.34 -18.02
N VAL A 171 -0.43 1.47 -17.52
CA VAL A 171 -0.35 0.93 -16.15
C VAL A 171 0.99 0.22 -15.94
N TRP A 172 1.42 -0.62 -16.89
CA TRP A 172 2.71 -1.30 -16.82
C TRP A 172 3.88 -0.31 -16.80
N LYS A 173 3.92 0.67 -17.71
CA LYS A 173 4.97 1.69 -17.75
C LYS A 173 5.03 2.50 -16.44
N MET A 174 3.88 2.86 -15.89
CA MET A 174 3.79 3.54 -14.60
C MET A 174 4.30 2.66 -13.45
N ALA A 175 3.96 1.38 -13.45
CA ALA A 175 4.44 0.43 -12.44
C ALA A 175 5.97 0.27 -12.51
N VAL A 176 6.53 0.07 -13.70
CA VAL A 176 7.99 -0.02 -13.91
C VAL A 176 8.69 1.25 -13.47
N LYS A 177 8.19 2.44 -13.87
CA LYS A 177 8.74 3.73 -13.45
C LYS A 177 8.71 3.90 -11.94
N SER A 178 7.62 3.54 -11.29
CA SER A 178 7.48 3.65 -9.83
C SER A 178 8.44 2.70 -9.12
N TYR A 179 8.57 1.47 -9.62
CA TYR A 179 9.46 0.46 -9.07
C TYR A 179 10.94 0.85 -9.19
N THR A 180 11.37 1.41 -10.32
CA THR A 180 12.77 1.82 -10.53
C THR A 180 13.20 2.98 -9.64
N CYS A 181 12.25 3.73 -9.06
CA CYS A 181 12.51 4.74 -8.04
C CYS A 181 12.62 4.18 -6.61
N THR A 182 12.45 2.88 -6.41
CA THR A 182 12.62 2.24 -5.09
C THR A 182 14.08 1.91 -4.78
N ASN A 183 14.40 1.85 -3.49
CA ASN A 183 15.65 1.36 -2.94
C ASN A 183 15.57 -0.15 -2.74
N LEU A 184 16.55 -0.86 -3.29
CA LEU A 184 16.74 -2.30 -3.08
C LEU A 184 17.76 -2.53 -1.98
N THR A 185 17.40 -3.34 -0.99
CA THR A 185 18.34 -3.81 0.04
C THR A 185 19.37 -4.74 -0.57
N TYR A 186 18.93 -5.65 -1.44
CA TYR A 186 19.79 -6.54 -2.23
C TYR A 186 19.48 -6.34 -3.71
N SER A 187 20.46 -5.86 -4.47
CA SER A 187 20.30 -5.59 -5.90
C SER A 187 19.90 -6.84 -6.71
N LYS A 188 20.33 -8.03 -6.27
CA LYS A 188 19.97 -9.33 -6.86
C LYS A 188 18.47 -9.62 -6.83
N ASP A 189 17.73 -9.04 -5.89
CA ASP A 189 16.28 -9.29 -5.74
C ASP A 189 15.44 -8.48 -6.72
N ARG A 190 16.05 -7.60 -7.53
CA ARG A 190 15.34 -6.64 -8.38
C ARG A 190 14.26 -7.28 -9.25
N LEU A 191 14.57 -8.41 -9.88
CA LEU A 191 13.61 -9.04 -10.79
C LEU A 191 12.51 -9.77 -10.01
N MET A 192 12.84 -10.38 -8.88
CA MET A 192 11.85 -11.08 -8.06
C MET A 192 10.89 -10.13 -7.34
N ALA A 193 11.38 -8.98 -6.87
CA ALA A 193 10.51 -7.98 -6.25
C ALA A 193 9.55 -7.29 -7.23
N LEU A 194 9.72 -7.50 -8.55
CA LEU A 194 8.79 -7.04 -9.58
C LEU A 194 7.99 -8.20 -10.22
N SER A 195 8.44 -9.45 -10.07
CA SER A 195 7.92 -10.58 -10.84
C SER A 195 6.44 -10.82 -10.62
N GLY A 196 5.93 -10.62 -9.41
CA GLY A 196 4.51 -10.78 -9.13
C GLY A 196 3.62 -9.83 -9.93
N ILE A 197 4.05 -8.57 -10.05
CA ILE A 197 3.33 -7.57 -10.86
C ILE A 197 3.47 -7.90 -12.34
N ALA A 198 4.68 -8.29 -12.77
CA ALA A 198 4.94 -8.68 -14.15
C ALA A 198 4.07 -9.88 -14.60
N ASN A 199 3.91 -10.89 -13.73
CA ASN A 199 3.06 -12.05 -13.97
C ASN A 199 1.59 -11.67 -14.12
N VAL A 200 1.07 -10.84 -13.20
CA VAL A 200 -0.33 -10.35 -13.28
C VAL A 200 -0.56 -9.54 -14.56
N MET A 201 0.39 -8.68 -14.95
CA MET A 201 0.27 -7.91 -16.18
C MET A 201 0.36 -8.78 -17.43
N ALA A 202 1.25 -9.78 -17.45
CA ALA A 202 1.37 -10.72 -18.56
C ALA A 202 0.08 -11.53 -18.76
N GLU A 203 -0.53 -12.01 -17.67
CA GLU A 203 -1.84 -12.67 -17.71
C GLU A 203 -2.94 -11.72 -18.24
N ALA A 204 -2.97 -10.48 -17.77
CA ALA A 204 -3.97 -9.49 -18.20
C ALA A 204 -3.81 -9.05 -19.66
N LEU A 205 -2.58 -8.94 -20.15
CA LEU A 205 -2.24 -8.61 -21.54
C LEU A 205 -2.32 -9.82 -22.48
N ASN A 206 -2.46 -11.03 -21.93
CA ASN A 206 -2.32 -12.30 -22.67
C ASN A 206 -0.97 -12.38 -23.41
N GLU A 207 0.10 -11.93 -22.75
CA GLU A 207 1.47 -11.90 -23.24
C GLU A 207 2.38 -12.76 -22.36
N ARG A 208 3.61 -12.99 -22.84
CA ARG A 208 4.64 -13.67 -22.05
C ARG A 208 5.64 -12.64 -21.54
N TYR A 209 5.75 -12.52 -20.22
CA TYR A 209 6.81 -11.74 -19.61
C TYR A 209 8.18 -12.39 -19.86
N ILE A 210 9.14 -11.60 -20.35
CA ILE A 210 10.53 -12.00 -20.54
C ILE A 210 11.41 -10.99 -19.79
N ALA A 211 12.11 -11.45 -18.76
CA ALA A 211 13.02 -10.61 -17.99
C ALA A 211 14.37 -10.45 -18.71
N GLY A 212 14.92 -9.23 -18.72
CA GLY A 212 16.30 -8.96 -19.14
C GLY A 212 16.54 -8.74 -20.65
N LEU A 213 15.48 -8.54 -21.43
CA LEU A 213 15.55 -8.06 -22.82
C LEU A 213 15.64 -6.54 -22.90
#